data_AF-A0A4U9TY80-F1
#
_entry.id   AF-A0A4U9TY80-F1
#
_cell.length_a   1.000
_cell.length_b   1.000
_cell.length_c   1.000
_cell.angle_alpha   90.00
_cell.angle_beta   90.00
_cell.angle_gamma   90.00
#
_symmetry.space_group_name_H-M   'P 1'
#
loop_
_entity.id
_entity.type
_entity.pdbx_description
1 polymer ?
#
loop_
_entity_poly.entity_id
_entity_poly.type
_entity_poly.pdbx_seq_one_letter_code
_entity_poly.pdbx_strand_id
1 'polypeptide(L)'
;MQPVGILTEKNLSLELADKLAQSAIQACSANNYNVAVTVVDRAGIPLVIKKMDNAGPHTVEASRMKAFTALTTKKPHRKCDEKCPDQRRGRKSA
;
A
#
# COMPACT_ATOMS: atom_id res chain seq x y z
N MET A 1 -9.79 -27.87 29.87
CA MET A 1 -9.60 -27.49 28.46
C MET A 1 -10.55 -26.33 28.17
N GLN A 2 -10.07 -25.08 28.20
CA GLN A 2 -10.94 -23.93 27.91
C GLN A 2 -11.23 -23.93 26.40
N PRO A 3 -12.50 -23.76 25.96
CA PRO A 3 -12.80 -23.62 24.55
C PRO A 3 -12.14 -22.33 24.07
N VAL A 4 -11.18 -22.47 23.16
CA VAL A 4 -10.50 -21.35 22.52
C VAL A 4 -11.59 -20.52 21.85
N GLY A 5 -11.80 -19.30 22.34
CA GLY A 5 -12.75 -18.36 21.76
C GLY A 5 -12.37 -18.11 20.31
N ILE A 6 -13.23 -18.56 19.40
CA ILE A 6 -13.08 -18.34 17.96
C ILE A 6 -13.00 -16.83 17.67
N LEU A 7 -11.88 -16.40 17.11
CA LEU A 7 -11.71 -15.04 16.59
C LEU A 7 -12.23 -15.00 15.16
N THR A 8 -13.43 -14.45 14.98
CA THR A 8 -13.99 -14.19 13.66
C THR A 8 -13.44 -12.88 13.13
N GLU A 9 -12.49 -12.93 12.20
CA GLU A 9 -11.92 -11.72 11.58
C GLU A 9 -12.44 -11.53 10.16
N LYS A 10 -12.79 -10.27 9.83
CA LYS A 10 -13.20 -9.87 8.48
C LYS A 10 -11.95 -9.63 7.64
N ASN A 11 -11.81 -10.38 6.55
CA ASN A 11 -10.70 -10.28 5.64
C ASN A 11 -11.12 -9.70 4.28
N LEU A 12 -10.17 -9.13 3.55
CA LEU A 12 -10.42 -8.68 2.19
C LEU A 12 -10.57 -9.89 1.25
N SER A 13 -11.65 -9.94 0.48
CA SER A 13 -11.77 -10.92 -0.60
C SER A 13 -10.90 -10.52 -1.78
N LEU A 14 -10.42 -11.51 -2.53
CA LEU A 14 -9.58 -11.30 -3.70
C LEU A 14 -10.29 -10.45 -4.77
N GLU A 15 -11.58 -10.72 -5.01
CA GLU A 15 -12.39 -9.96 -5.97
C GLU A 15 -12.50 -8.47 -5.60
N LEU A 16 -12.64 -8.16 -4.30
CA LEU A 16 -12.70 -6.78 -3.83
C LEU A 16 -11.34 -6.09 -4.01
N ALA A 17 -10.25 -6.79 -3.69
CA ALA A 17 -8.90 -6.28 -3.88
C ALA A 17 -8.61 -5.99 -5.37
N ASP A 18 -9.07 -6.84 -6.27
CA ASP A 18 -8.92 -6.65 -7.71
C ASP A 18 -9.68 -5.44 -8.23
N LYS A 19 -10.93 -5.26 -7.77
CA LYS A 19 -11.77 -4.12 -8.12
C LYS A 19 -11.18 -2.80 -7.63
N LEU A 20 -10.62 -2.78 -6.41
CA LEU A 20 -9.91 -1.62 -5.86
C LEU A 20 -8.65 -1.29 -6.65
N ALA A 21 -7.87 -2.30 -7.03
CA ALA A 21 -6.66 -2.08 -7.83
C ALA A 21 -7.01 -1.56 -9.24
N GLN A 22 -8.09 -2.07 -9.85
CA GLN A 22 -8.58 -1.58 -11.15
C GLN A 22 -9.07 -0.13 -11.07
N SER A 23 -9.88 0.23 -10.07
CA SER A 23 -10.38 1.60 -9.94
C SER A 23 -9.25 2.60 -9.68
N ALA A 24 -8.23 2.21 -8.90
CA ALA A 24 -7.04 3.02 -8.68
C ALA A 24 -6.25 3.24 -9.98
N ILE A 25 -6.06 2.20 -10.80
CA ILE A 25 -5.39 2.33 -12.10
C ILE A 25 -6.19 3.21 -13.04
N GLN A 26 -7.52 3.05 -13.12
CA GLN A 26 -8.38 3.89 -13.96
C GLN A 26 -8.28 5.37 -13.56
N ALA A 27 -8.32 5.66 -12.25
CA ALA A 27 -8.16 7.02 -11.75
C ALA A 27 -6.76 7.59 -12.07
N CYS A 28 -5.68 6.81 -11.92
CA CYS A 28 -4.34 7.26 -12.25
C CYS A 28 -4.10 7.42 -13.75
N SER A 29 -4.70 6.54 -14.56
CA SER A 29 -4.64 6.58 -16.02
C SER A 29 -5.34 7.82 -16.58
N ALA A 30 -6.49 8.22 -16.03
CA ALA A 30 -7.15 9.48 -16.38
C ALA A 30 -6.26 10.71 -16.11
N ASN A 31 -5.32 10.59 -15.18
CA ASN A 31 -4.37 11.64 -14.83
C ASN A 31 -2.99 11.46 -15.52
N ASN A 32 -2.86 10.54 -16.49
CA ASN A 32 -1.62 10.25 -17.22
C ASN A 32 -0.41 9.87 -16.33
N TYR A 33 -0.66 9.23 -15.18
CA TYR A 33 0.41 8.74 -14.31
C TYR A 33 0.70 7.27 -14.51
N ASN A 34 1.98 6.91 -14.62
CA ASN A 34 2.44 5.53 -14.62
C ASN A 34 2.71 5.06 -13.20
N VAL A 35 1.79 4.30 -12.62
CA VAL A 35 1.91 3.82 -11.23
C VAL A 35 1.86 2.30 -11.12
N ALA A 36 2.36 1.81 -9.98
CA ALA A 36 2.14 0.45 -9.51
C ALA A 36 1.23 0.51 -8.27
N VAL A 37 0.19 -0.32 -8.25
CA VAL A 37 -0.78 -0.42 -7.16
C VAL A 37 -0.62 -1.78 -6.47
N THR A 38 -0.40 -1.76 -5.16
CA THR A 38 -0.30 -2.95 -4.33
C THR A 38 -1.38 -2.91 -3.27
N VAL A 39 -2.19 -3.97 -3.18
CA VAL A 39 -3.18 -4.15 -2.11
C VAL A 39 -2.65 -5.22 -1.17
N VAL A 40 -2.50 -4.85 0.11
CA VAL A 40 -2.06 -5.76 1.18
C VAL A 40 -3.25 -6.16 2.03
N ASP A 41 -3.22 -7.42 2.46
CA ASP A 41 -4.14 -7.92 3.45
C ASP A 41 -3.76 -7.47 4.86
N ARG A 42 -4.63 -7.73 5.83
CA ARG A 42 -4.38 -7.44 7.25
C ARG A 42 -3.17 -8.20 7.81
N ALA A 43 -2.83 -9.36 7.24
CA ALA A 43 -1.61 -10.10 7.56
C ALA A 43 -0.32 -9.43 7.04
N GLY A 44 -0.43 -8.34 6.27
CA GLY A 44 0.72 -7.67 5.63
C GLY A 44 1.22 -8.35 4.36
N ILE A 45 0.50 -9.36 3.88
CA ILE A 45 0.80 -10.09 2.65
C ILE A 45 0.14 -9.36 1.48
N PRO A 46 0.85 -9.08 0.37
CA PRO A 46 0.23 -8.51 -0.83
C PRO A 46 -0.72 -9.54 -1.47
N LEU A 47 -1.98 -9.16 -1.64
CA LEU A 47 -2.98 -9.97 -2.35
C LEU A 47 -2.91 -9.74 -3.86
N VAL A 48 -2.74 -8.47 -4.24
CA VAL A 48 -2.76 -8.03 -5.63
C VAL A 48 -1.67 -7.00 -5.85
N ILE A 49 -0.88 -7.18 -6.90
CA ILE A 49 0.09 -6.21 -7.39
C ILE A 49 -0.21 -5.98 -8.86
N LYS A 50 -0.58 -4.75 -9.23
CA LYS A 50 -0.79 -4.35 -10.62
C LYS A 50 0.18 -3.23 -10.98
N LYS A 51 0.94 -3.44 -12.05
CA LYS A 51 1.91 -2.50 -12.57
C LYS A 51 1.44 -2.04 -13.95
N MET A 52 1.44 -0.74 -14.20
CA MET A 52 1.25 -0.23 -15.56
C MET A 52 2.47 -0.49 -16.45
N ASP A 53 2.26 -0.59 -17.76
CA ASP A 53 3.30 -1.00 -18.72
C ASP A 53 4.55 -0.11 -18.65
N ASN A 54 4.33 1.21 -18.56
CA ASN A 54 5.39 2.21 -18.56
C ASN A 54 5.85 2.63 -17.13
N ALA A 55 5.49 1.87 -16.09
CA ALA A 55 5.99 2.08 -14.73
C ALA A 55 7.29 1.31 -14.50
N GLY A 56 8.32 2.01 -13.99
CA GLY A 56 9.65 1.46 -13.72
C GLY A 56 9.63 0.39 -12.62
N PRO A 57 10.60 -0.55 -12.61
CA PRO A 57 10.58 -1.71 -11.71
C PRO A 57 10.60 -1.34 -10.22
N HIS A 58 11.28 -0.25 -9.86
CA HIS A 58 11.36 0.25 -8.48
C HIS A 58 10.00 0.71 -7.92
N THR A 59 9.02 1.01 -8.79
CA THR A 59 7.69 1.45 -8.36
C THR A 59 6.88 0.31 -7.70
N VAL A 60 7.17 -0.94 -8.07
CA VAL A 60 6.51 -2.13 -7.51
C VAL A 60 6.90 -2.31 -6.04
N GLU A 61 8.20 -2.29 -5.75
CA GLU A 61 8.69 -2.39 -4.37
C GLU A 61 8.29 -1.18 -3.54
N ALA A 62 8.37 0.03 -4.11
CA ALA A 62 7.91 1.23 -3.44
C ALA A 62 6.42 1.14 -3.07
N SER A 63 5.56 0.71 -4.00
CA SER A 63 4.13 0.54 -3.76
C SER A 63 3.86 -0.47 -2.63
N ARG A 64 4.57 -1.60 -2.62
CA ARG A 64 4.49 -2.61 -1.56
C ARG A 64 4.90 -2.07 -0.20
N MET A 65 6.05 -1.38 -0.11
CA MET A 65 6.52 -0.79 1.15
C MET A 65 5.54 0.26 1.67
N LYS A 66 4.98 1.08 0.78
CA LYS A 66 3.98 2.09 1.17
C LYS A 66 2.69 1.46 1.71
N ALA A 67 2.22 0.40 1.07
CA ALA A 67 1.04 -0.34 1.51
C ALA A 67 1.26 -1.01 2.87
N PHE A 68 2.43 -1.63 3.07
CA PHE A 68 2.81 -2.23 4.36
C PHE A 68 2.89 -1.18 5.48
N THR A 69 3.56 -0.05 5.24
CA THR A 69 3.66 1.04 6.23
C THR A 69 2.30 1.65 6.56
N ALA A 70 1.40 1.77 5.57
CA ALA A 70 0.05 2.27 5.80
C ALA A 70 -0.76 1.33 6.69
N LEU A 71 -0.58 0.01 6.53
CA LEU A 71 -1.18 -1.01 7.38
C LEU A 71 -0.64 -0.94 8.81
N THR A 72 0.68 -0.92 9.00
CA THR A 72 1.31 -0.93 10.33
C THR A 72 1.03 0.37 11.10
N THR A 73 1.08 1.50 10.41
CA THR A 73 0.85 2.83 11.01
C THR A 73 -0.64 3.17 11.10
N LYS A 74 -1.52 2.37 10.49
CA LYS A 74 -2.97 2.59 10.34
C LYS A 74 -3.29 4.00 9.82
N LYS A 75 -2.42 4.54 8.96
CA LYS A 75 -2.51 5.89 8.41
C LYS A 75 -2.22 5.84 6.92
N PRO A 76 -2.87 6.70 6.12
CA PRO A 76 -2.48 6.84 4.73
C PRO A 76 -1.01 7.26 4.65
N HIS A 77 -0.25 6.69 3.72
CA HIS A 77 1.18 6.95 3.58
C HIS A 77 1.49 8.45 3.49
N ARG A 78 0.69 9.23 2.75
CA ARG A 78 0.83 10.69 2.63
C ARG A 78 0.88 11.41 3.98
N LYS A 79 0.11 10.93 4.95
CA LYS A 79 0.08 11.50 6.31
C LYS A 79 1.27 11.04 7.14
N CYS A 80 1.93 9.94 6.78
CA CYS A 80 3.18 9.50 7.38
C CYS A 80 4.38 10.25 6.78
N ASP A 81 4.35 10.58 5.48
CA ASP A 81 5.34 11.51 4.87
C ASP A 81 5.31 12.87 5.59
N GLU A 82 4.11 13.40 5.79
CA GLU A 82 3.92 14.69 6.46
C GLU A 82 4.23 14.62 7.97
N LYS A 83 3.98 13.48 8.60
CA LYS A 83 4.18 13.28 10.05
C LYS A 83 5.48 12.55 10.41
N CYS A 84 6.47 12.53 9.53
CA CYS A 84 7.84 12.20 9.91
C CYS A 84 8.64 13.50 10.08
N PRO A 85 8.50 14.25 11.19
CA PRO A 85 9.36 15.38 11.47
C PRO A 85 10.71 14.90 12.04
N ASP A 86 11.35 13.87 11.45
CA ASP A 86 12.76 13.56 11.70
C ASP A 86 13.34 12.49 10.75
N GLN A 87 13.83 12.89 9.57
CA GLN A 87 14.95 12.18 8.93
C GLN A 87 15.97 13.07 8.20
N ARG A 88 15.87 14.42 8.27
CA ARG A 88 16.97 15.33 7.86
C ARG A 88 17.04 16.63 8.65
N ARG A 89 17.00 16.59 9.98
CA ARG A 89 17.82 17.54 10.75
C ARG A 89 19.26 17.02 10.75
N GLY A 90 20.04 17.31 9.70
CA GLY A 90 21.50 17.14 9.80
C GLY A 90 22.32 16.61 8.61
N ARG A 91 21.99 16.87 7.35
CA ARG A 91 22.99 16.93 6.25
C ARG A 91 22.55 18.05 5.30
N LYS A 92 22.87 19.32 5.55
CA LYS A 92 24.13 20.01 5.20
C LYS A 92 24.73 19.53 3.87
N SER A 93 24.74 20.48 2.91
CA SER A 93 25.83 20.83 1.99
C SER A 93 25.55 20.61 0.50
N ALA A 94 25.59 21.76 -0.20
CA ALA A 94 25.74 22.01 -1.64
C ALA A 94 24.54 21.71 -2.56
#